data_AF-A0A3D5CVV3-F1
#
_entry.id   AF-A0A3D5CVV3-F1
#
_cell.length_a   1.000
_cell.length_b   1.000
_cell.length_c   1.000
_cell.angle_alpha   90.00
_cell.angle_beta   90.00
_cell.angle_gamma   90.00
#
_symmetry.space_group_name_H-M   'P 1'
#
loop_
_entity.id
_entity.type
_entity.pdbx_description
1 polymer ?
#
loop_
_entity_poly.entity_id
_entity_poly.type
_entity_poly.pdbx_seq_one_letter_code
_entity_poly.pdbx_strand_id
1 'polypeptide(L)'
;MAEITLEFDTIAAISTPPGEGAISIVRLSGDQAVALADKVYRCGKKSLLEVPSHTIHYGHITDPKKEQIIDEVMVSVMLAPKTFTREDVVEINCHGGIVVVNQILQLLLREGARLAEPGEFTKRAFLNGRVDLSQAEAVMDLIRAKTDKAMGLALNQLDGNLSSLIRSLRQEILETLAQVEVNIDYPEYDDVEELTTRLLLEKATMIQQRIQALLATSKQGKVLREGLSTAIIGRPNVGKSSLLNHLLREEKAIVTDIAGTTRDVIEEYV
;
A
#
# COMPACT_ATOMS: atom_id res chain seq x y z
N MET A 1 1.68 -15.71 -22.89
CA MET A 1 1.40 -14.72 -21.84
C MET A 1 0.26 -15.31 -21.03
N ALA A 2 0.51 -15.69 -19.77
CA ALA A 2 -0.54 -16.25 -18.94
C ALA A 2 -1.53 -15.13 -18.62
N GLU A 3 -2.67 -15.12 -19.32
CA GLU A 3 -3.88 -14.47 -18.81
C GLU A 3 -4.25 -15.21 -17.53
N ILE A 4 -3.79 -14.68 -16.40
CA ILE A 4 -4.39 -15.00 -15.12
C ILE A 4 -5.77 -14.34 -15.19
N THR A 5 -6.75 -15.03 -15.75
CA THR A 5 -8.17 -14.71 -15.62
C THR A 5 -8.55 -14.86 -14.16
N LEU A 6 -8.26 -13.84 -13.37
CA LEU A 6 -8.96 -13.57 -12.13
C LEU A 6 -10.08 -12.61 -12.53
N GLU A 7 -11.31 -13.12 -12.67
CA GLU A 7 -12.49 -12.28 -12.52
C GLU A 7 -12.42 -11.69 -11.11
N PHE A 8 -11.73 -10.56 -10.97
CA PHE A 8 -11.71 -9.83 -9.73
C PHE A 8 -13.09 -9.21 -9.57
N ASP A 9 -13.80 -9.64 -8.55
CA ASP A 9 -15.00 -8.95 -8.09
C ASP A 9 -14.71 -7.47 -7.79
N THR A 10 -15.74 -6.64 -7.86
CA THR A 10 -15.61 -5.24 -7.47
C THR A 10 -15.66 -5.11 -5.95
N ILE A 11 -14.61 -4.53 -5.37
CA ILE A 11 -14.48 -4.32 -3.93
C ILE A 11 -14.82 -2.89 -3.53
N ALA A 12 -15.32 -2.72 -2.31
CA ALA A 12 -15.56 -1.43 -1.68
C ALA A 12 -15.01 -1.38 -0.24
N ALA A 13 -14.49 -0.22 0.17
CA ALA A 13 -14.13 0.05 1.57
C ALA A 13 -14.10 1.55 1.89
N ILE A 14 -14.12 1.88 3.18
CA ILE A 14 -13.82 3.22 3.67
C ILE A 14 -12.30 3.41 3.62
N SER A 15 -11.83 4.45 2.94
CA SER A 15 -10.40 4.73 2.72
C SER A 15 -9.81 5.78 3.65
N THR A 16 -10.66 6.49 4.40
CA THR A 16 -10.26 7.46 5.44
C THR A 16 -10.25 6.82 6.83
N PRO A 17 -9.46 7.37 7.78
CA PRO A 17 -9.47 6.88 9.16
C PRO A 17 -10.87 6.86 9.78
N PRO A 18 -11.17 5.89 10.65
CA PRO A 18 -12.44 5.87 11.38
C PRO A 18 -12.50 7.06 12.35
N GLY A 19 -13.66 7.70 12.43
CA GLY A 19 -13.88 8.84 13.33
C GLY A 19 -14.82 9.86 12.72
N GLU A 20 -14.90 11.02 13.36
CA GLU A 20 -15.61 12.19 12.85
C GLU A 20 -14.64 13.11 12.11
N GLY A 21 -15.00 13.46 10.88
CA GLY A 21 -14.24 14.40 10.06
C GLY A 21 -15.16 15.18 9.14
N ALA A 22 -14.64 16.23 8.50
CA ALA A 22 -15.40 16.96 7.50
C ALA A 22 -15.73 16.08 6.29
N ILE A 23 -14.78 15.23 5.87
CA ILE A 23 -14.87 14.41 4.67
C ILE A 23 -14.46 12.97 5.00
N SER A 24 -15.14 12.02 4.38
CA SER A 24 -14.76 10.62 4.33
C SER A 24 -14.86 10.09 2.91
N ILE A 25 -14.05 9.08 2.59
CA ILE A 25 -13.96 8.50 1.26
C ILE A 25 -14.40 7.05 1.30
N VAL A 26 -15.42 6.71 0.51
CA VAL A 26 -15.76 5.32 0.19
C VAL A 26 -15.25 5.02 -1.21
N ARG A 27 -14.35 4.05 -1.32
CA ARG A 27 -13.65 3.70 -2.56
C ARG A 27 -14.15 2.37 -3.10
N LEU A 28 -14.37 2.31 -4.41
CA LEU A 28 -14.61 1.08 -5.19
C LEU A 28 -13.41 0.79 -6.11
N SER A 29 -13.12 -0.48 -6.36
CA SER A 29 -12.16 -0.92 -7.39
C SER A 29 -12.63 -2.23 -8.03
N GLY A 30 -12.63 -2.28 -9.36
CA GLY A 30 -13.02 -3.45 -10.15
C GLY A 30 -13.77 -3.07 -11.42
N ASP A 31 -14.06 -4.07 -12.25
CA ASP A 31 -14.75 -3.96 -13.53
C ASP A 31 -16.15 -3.31 -13.46
N GLN A 32 -16.85 -3.49 -12.34
CA GLN A 32 -18.19 -2.93 -12.11
C GLN A 32 -18.16 -1.66 -11.25
N ALA A 33 -16.99 -1.11 -10.90
CA ALA A 33 -16.89 0.04 -10.00
C ALA A 33 -17.73 1.24 -10.46
N VAL A 34 -17.65 1.61 -11.74
CA VAL A 34 -18.40 2.73 -12.30
C VAL A 34 -19.89 2.42 -12.39
N ALA A 35 -20.25 1.21 -12.83
CA ALA A 35 -21.64 0.79 -12.96
C ALA A 35 -22.36 0.72 -11.60
N LEU A 36 -21.70 0.20 -10.56
CA LEU A 36 -22.25 0.15 -9.20
C LEU A 36 -22.41 1.57 -8.62
N ALA A 37 -21.43 2.45 -8.83
CA ALA A 37 -21.53 3.83 -8.41
C ALA A 37 -22.66 4.58 -9.15
N ASP A 38 -22.83 4.36 -10.46
CA ASP A 38 -23.87 5.00 -11.26
C ASP A 38 -25.28 4.61 -10.80
N LYS A 39 -25.50 3.35 -10.43
CA LYS A 39 -26.80 2.87 -9.91
C LYS A 39 -27.30 3.68 -8.73
N VAL A 40 -26.40 4.12 -7.85
CA VAL A 40 -26.72 4.82 -6.59
C VAL A 40 -26.54 6.34 -6.68
N TYR A 41 -25.85 6.83 -7.71
CA TYR A 41 -25.62 8.25 -7.95
C TYR A 41 -26.80 8.93 -8.65
N ARG A 42 -27.14 10.15 -8.22
CA ARG A 42 -28.19 10.97 -8.84
C ARG A 42 -27.73 12.41 -9.01
N CYS A 43 -27.81 12.90 -10.25
CA CYS A 43 -27.65 14.31 -10.60
C CYS A 43 -28.40 14.62 -11.91
N GLY A 44 -29.72 14.78 -11.82
CA GLY A 44 -30.56 14.96 -13.02
C GLY A 44 -30.45 13.77 -13.96
N LYS A 45 -30.07 14.01 -15.23
CA LYS A 45 -29.90 12.98 -16.27
C LYS A 45 -28.45 12.48 -16.43
N LYS A 46 -27.53 12.96 -15.61
CA LYS A 46 -26.11 12.64 -15.74
C LYS A 46 -25.83 11.21 -15.25
N SER A 47 -25.18 10.41 -16.10
CA SER A 47 -24.65 9.09 -15.73
C SER A 47 -23.14 9.15 -15.56
N LEU A 48 -22.61 8.49 -14.54
CA LEU A 48 -21.18 8.28 -14.32
C LEU A 48 -20.54 7.35 -15.36
N LEU A 49 -21.34 6.59 -16.13
CA LEU A 49 -20.82 5.74 -17.21
C LEU A 49 -20.33 6.54 -18.43
N GLU A 50 -20.83 7.76 -18.61
CA GLU A 50 -20.59 8.59 -19.80
C GLU A 50 -19.55 9.69 -19.55
N VAL A 51 -19.05 9.81 -18.31
CA VAL A 51 -18.15 10.89 -17.93
C VAL A 51 -16.68 10.57 -18.28
N PRO A 52 -15.86 11.60 -18.54
CA PRO A 52 -14.42 11.40 -18.72
C PRO A 52 -13.75 10.86 -17.47
N SER A 53 -12.77 9.96 -17.65
CA SER A 53 -11.87 9.53 -16.58
C SER A 53 -11.11 10.71 -15.94
N HIS A 54 -10.75 10.57 -14.67
CA HIS A 54 -10.03 11.54 -13.84
C HIS A 54 -10.76 12.88 -13.71
N THR A 55 -12.09 12.82 -13.60
CA THR A 55 -12.92 14.00 -13.34
C THR A 55 -13.78 13.81 -12.10
N ILE A 56 -14.25 14.93 -11.54
CA ILE A 56 -15.03 14.97 -10.30
C ILE A 56 -16.45 15.43 -10.61
N HIS A 57 -17.43 14.80 -9.98
CA HIS A 57 -18.85 15.02 -10.24
C HIS A 57 -19.63 15.21 -8.95
N TYR A 58 -20.19 16.41 -8.82
CA TYR A 58 -21.18 16.72 -7.80
C TYR A 58 -22.48 15.95 -8.02
N GLY A 59 -23.11 15.47 -6.95
CA GLY A 59 -24.45 14.88 -6.98
C GLY A 59 -24.86 14.31 -5.63
N HIS A 60 -25.80 13.39 -5.64
CA HIS A 60 -26.33 12.77 -4.42
C HIS A 60 -26.18 11.25 -4.50
N ILE A 61 -25.90 10.61 -3.37
CA ILE A 61 -26.08 9.15 -3.22
C ILE A 61 -27.49 8.89 -2.70
N THR A 62 -28.24 8.05 -3.40
CA THR A 62 -29.62 7.70 -3.05
C THR A 62 -29.80 6.19 -2.97
N ASP A 63 -30.53 5.71 -1.96
CA ASP A 63 -30.95 4.30 -1.91
C ASP A 63 -32.08 4.08 -2.95
N PRO A 64 -31.85 3.29 -4.01
CA PRO A 64 -32.81 3.13 -5.10
C PRO A 64 -34.08 2.38 -4.68
N LYS A 65 -34.05 1.63 -3.57
CA LYS A 65 -35.23 0.90 -3.08
C LYS A 65 -36.14 1.77 -2.22
N LYS A 66 -35.57 2.75 -1.54
CA LYS A 66 -36.29 3.64 -0.62
C LYS A 66 -36.54 5.03 -1.20
N GLU A 67 -35.94 5.35 -2.34
CA GLU A 67 -35.91 6.68 -2.94
C GLU A 67 -35.44 7.77 -1.94
N GLN A 68 -34.53 7.39 -1.04
CA GLN A 68 -34.04 8.26 0.03
C GLN A 68 -32.64 8.75 -0.29
N ILE A 69 -32.43 10.07 -0.20
CA ILE A 69 -31.10 10.68 -0.26
C ILE A 69 -30.34 10.31 1.02
N ILE A 70 -29.15 9.74 0.84
CA ILE A 70 -28.22 9.42 1.92
C ILE A 70 -27.30 10.62 2.17
N ASP A 71 -26.69 11.15 1.11
CA ASP A 71 -25.76 12.27 1.22
C ASP A 71 -25.60 13.05 -0.10
N GLU A 72 -25.15 14.29 0.02
CA GLU A 72 -24.62 15.13 -1.06
C GLU A 72 -23.11 14.90 -1.16
N VAL A 73 -22.61 14.54 -2.35
CA VAL A 73 -21.25 13.99 -2.53
C VAL A 73 -20.53 14.56 -3.74
N MET A 74 -19.21 14.37 -3.74
CA MET A 74 -18.35 14.53 -4.92
C MET A 74 -17.80 13.15 -5.32
N VAL A 75 -18.12 12.70 -6.52
CA VAL A 75 -17.69 11.39 -7.04
C VAL A 75 -16.55 11.57 -8.04
N SER A 76 -15.39 10.96 -7.77
CA SER A 76 -14.27 10.88 -8.70
C SER A 76 -14.35 9.57 -9.48
N VAL A 77 -14.35 9.65 -10.82
CA VAL A 77 -14.32 8.47 -11.70
C VAL A 77 -12.94 8.38 -12.33
N MET A 78 -12.23 7.25 -12.13
CA MET A 78 -10.89 7.01 -12.66
C MET A 78 -10.86 5.65 -13.33
N LEU A 79 -10.64 5.61 -14.64
CA LEU A 79 -10.64 4.38 -15.42
C LEU A 79 -9.24 3.77 -15.52
N ALA A 80 -9.20 2.44 -15.65
CA ALA A 80 -8.01 1.67 -15.92
C ALA A 80 -7.26 2.16 -17.18
N PRO A 81 -5.93 1.98 -17.26
CA PRO A 81 -5.03 1.46 -16.23
C PRO A 81 -4.46 2.58 -15.32
N LYS A 82 -4.93 3.83 -15.46
CA LYS A 82 -4.34 5.01 -14.81
C LYS A 82 -4.86 5.22 -13.38
N THR A 83 -4.88 4.16 -12.59
CA THR A 83 -5.40 4.14 -11.22
C THR A 83 -4.41 3.47 -10.27
N PHE A 84 -4.68 3.51 -8.96
CA PHE A 84 -3.84 2.85 -7.97
C PHE A 84 -3.81 1.33 -8.18
N THR A 85 -4.97 0.72 -8.35
CA THR A 85 -5.13 -0.73 -8.56
C THR A 85 -4.92 -1.17 -10.01
N ARG A 86 -4.84 -0.23 -10.98
CA ARG A 86 -4.94 -0.47 -12.44
C ARG A 86 -6.29 -1.01 -12.92
N GLU A 87 -7.29 -1.05 -12.05
CA GLU A 87 -8.68 -1.32 -12.39
C GLU A 87 -9.45 0.00 -12.51
N ASP A 88 -10.71 -0.05 -12.91
CA ASP A 88 -11.60 1.09 -12.74
C ASP A 88 -11.82 1.35 -11.24
N VAL A 89 -11.69 2.62 -10.85
CA VAL A 89 -11.78 3.08 -9.47
C VAL A 89 -12.77 4.23 -9.39
N VAL A 90 -13.67 4.16 -8.41
CA VAL A 90 -14.56 5.26 -8.06
C VAL A 90 -14.32 5.64 -6.61
N GLU A 91 -14.21 6.94 -6.33
CA GLU A 91 -14.14 7.47 -4.97
C GLU A 91 -15.33 8.38 -4.71
N ILE A 92 -16.11 8.05 -3.68
CA ILE A 92 -17.24 8.84 -3.22
C ILE A 92 -16.76 9.64 -2.01
N ASN A 93 -16.56 10.95 -2.22
CA ASN A 93 -16.24 11.89 -1.15
C ASN A 93 -17.55 12.38 -0.53
N CYS A 94 -17.79 11.97 0.69
CA CYS A 94 -19.03 12.22 1.45
C CYS A 94 -18.71 12.93 2.76
N HIS A 95 -19.75 13.39 3.47
CA HIS A 95 -19.58 13.95 4.80
C HIS A 95 -19.02 12.89 5.75
N GLY A 96 -18.02 13.26 6.55
CA GLY A 96 -17.27 12.33 7.41
C GLY A 96 -17.99 11.89 8.69
N GLY A 97 -19.32 11.87 8.70
CA GLY A 97 -20.12 11.33 9.79
C GLY A 97 -20.18 9.80 9.72
N ILE A 98 -19.85 9.11 10.81
CA ILE A 98 -19.76 7.65 10.89
C ILE A 98 -21.01 6.96 10.31
N VAL A 99 -22.21 7.48 10.60
CA VAL A 99 -23.48 6.91 10.13
C VAL A 99 -23.60 7.00 8.60
N VAL A 100 -23.34 8.17 8.02
CA VAL A 100 -23.50 8.42 6.57
C VAL A 100 -22.53 7.56 5.77
N VAL A 101 -21.27 7.53 6.19
CA VAL A 101 -20.21 6.74 5.53
C VAL A 101 -20.56 5.25 5.53
N ASN A 102 -21.02 4.72 6.66
CA ASN A 102 -21.45 3.33 6.76
C ASN A 102 -22.69 3.06 5.91
N GLN A 103 -23.66 3.97 5.83
CA GLN A 103 -24.82 3.82 4.96
C GLN A 103 -24.44 3.73 3.49
N ILE A 104 -23.51 4.58 3.03
CA ILE A 104 -22.99 4.54 1.65
C ILE A 104 -22.28 3.21 1.38
N LEU A 105 -21.37 2.79 2.27
CA LEU A 105 -20.69 1.50 2.12
C LEU A 105 -21.70 0.34 2.05
N GLN A 106 -22.64 0.25 3.00
CA GLN A 106 -23.66 -0.80 3.02
C GLN A 106 -24.59 -0.75 1.81
N LEU A 107 -24.85 0.44 1.24
CA LEU A 107 -25.57 0.55 -0.03
C LEU A 107 -24.77 -0.08 -1.18
N LEU A 108 -23.49 0.27 -1.33
CA LEU A 108 -22.64 -0.31 -2.37
C LEU A 108 -22.52 -1.84 -2.26
N LEU A 109 -22.40 -2.36 -1.04
CA LEU A 109 -22.35 -3.82 -0.79
C LEU A 109 -23.66 -4.50 -1.20
N ARG A 110 -24.82 -3.88 -0.92
CA ARG A 110 -26.14 -4.39 -1.33
C ARG A 110 -26.33 -4.39 -2.85
N GLU A 111 -25.70 -3.46 -3.57
CA GLU A 111 -25.82 -3.33 -5.03
C GLU A 111 -24.87 -4.24 -5.81
N GLY A 112 -23.91 -4.89 -5.14
CA GLY A 112 -23.07 -5.94 -5.72
C GLY A 112 -21.58 -5.87 -5.39
N ALA A 113 -21.11 -4.82 -4.69
CA ALA A 113 -19.71 -4.77 -4.26
C ALA A 113 -19.43 -5.76 -3.11
N ARG A 114 -18.23 -6.30 -3.04
CA ARG A 114 -17.73 -7.03 -1.87
C ARG A 114 -16.96 -6.09 -0.95
N LEU A 115 -17.00 -6.33 0.36
CA LEU A 115 -16.12 -5.64 1.30
C LEU A 115 -14.66 -6.03 1.05
N ALA A 116 -13.78 -5.05 0.87
CA ALA A 116 -12.36 -5.30 0.65
C ALA A 116 -11.69 -5.94 1.89
N GLU A 117 -10.76 -6.86 1.66
CA GLU A 117 -9.88 -7.40 2.71
C GLU A 117 -8.80 -6.39 3.11
N PRO A 118 -8.18 -6.54 4.30
CA PRO A 118 -7.05 -5.70 4.70
C PRO A 118 -5.92 -5.69 3.66
N GLY A 119 -5.58 -4.51 3.16
CA GLY A 119 -4.52 -4.33 2.16
C GLY A 119 -4.89 -4.75 0.73
N GLU A 120 -6.15 -5.12 0.46
CA GLU A 120 -6.54 -5.68 -0.84
C GLU A 120 -6.32 -4.72 -2.01
N PHE A 121 -6.58 -3.41 -1.85
CA PHE A 121 -6.28 -2.42 -2.89
C PHE A 121 -4.80 -2.42 -3.28
N THR A 122 -3.89 -2.45 -2.29
CA THR A 122 -2.45 -2.49 -2.55
C THR A 122 -2.04 -3.85 -3.14
N LYS A 123 -2.65 -4.95 -2.69
CA LYS A 123 -2.47 -6.28 -3.27
C LYS A 123 -2.85 -6.30 -4.75
N ARG A 124 -3.99 -5.70 -5.14
CA ARG A 124 -4.40 -5.59 -6.55
C ARG A 124 -3.45 -4.72 -7.36
N ALA A 125 -2.97 -3.60 -6.80
CA ALA A 125 -1.93 -2.80 -7.43
C ALA A 125 -0.65 -3.61 -7.72
N PHE A 126 -0.25 -4.48 -6.78
CA PHE A 126 0.87 -5.40 -6.96
C PHE A 126 0.58 -6.46 -8.04
N LEU A 127 -0.56 -7.15 -7.96
CA LEU A 127 -0.94 -8.21 -8.91
C LEU A 127 -1.08 -7.68 -10.35
N ASN A 128 -1.57 -6.45 -10.51
CA ASN A 128 -1.69 -5.79 -11.80
C ASN A 128 -0.37 -5.14 -12.27
N GLY A 129 0.73 -5.33 -11.53
CA GLY A 129 2.08 -4.89 -11.90
C GLY A 129 2.28 -3.38 -11.84
N ARG A 130 1.46 -2.64 -11.07
CA ARG A 130 1.64 -1.19 -10.85
C ARG A 130 2.83 -0.89 -9.94
N VAL A 131 3.00 -1.75 -8.94
CA VAL A 131 4.03 -1.72 -7.91
C VAL A 131 4.59 -3.13 -7.74
N ASP A 132 5.82 -3.29 -7.27
CA ASP A 132 6.30 -4.57 -6.77
C ASP A 132 6.07 -4.73 -5.26
N LEU A 133 6.40 -5.90 -4.71
CA LEU A 133 6.13 -6.23 -3.31
C LEU A 133 6.81 -5.25 -2.35
N SER A 134 8.03 -4.83 -2.69
CA SER A 134 8.81 -3.92 -1.85
C SER A 134 8.24 -2.50 -1.84
N GLN A 135 7.64 -2.06 -2.94
CA GLN A 135 6.89 -0.81 -3.03
C GLN A 135 5.52 -0.94 -2.32
N ALA A 136 4.86 -2.10 -2.41
CA ALA A 136 3.61 -2.35 -1.70
C ALA A 136 3.78 -2.30 -0.17
N GLU A 137 4.87 -2.84 0.36
CA GLU A 137 5.24 -2.72 1.77
C GLU A 137 5.50 -1.24 2.15
N ALA A 138 6.18 -0.49 1.28
CA ALA A 138 6.48 0.91 1.51
C ALA A 138 5.24 1.80 1.66
N VAL A 139 4.11 1.45 1.02
CA VAL A 139 2.84 2.14 1.22
C VAL A 139 2.41 2.07 2.69
N MET A 140 2.52 0.89 3.32
CA MET A 140 2.19 0.74 4.74
C MET A 140 3.19 1.45 5.64
N ASP A 141 4.49 1.37 5.33
CA ASP A 141 5.54 2.08 6.07
C ASP A 141 5.30 3.60 6.05
N LEU A 142 4.88 4.15 4.90
CA LEU A 142 4.58 5.57 4.75
C LEU A 142 3.37 5.99 5.61
N ILE A 143 2.29 5.19 5.60
CA ILE A 143 1.08 5.47 6.40
C ILE A 143 1.39 5.42 7.90
N ARG A 144 2.31 4.55 8.33
CA ARG A 144 2.67 4.35 9.74
C ARG A 144 3.83 5.22 10.22
N ALA A 145 4.52 5.93 9.32
CA ALA A 145 5.70 6.69 9.64
C ALA A 145 5.41 7.75 10.72
N LYS A 146 6.22 7.75 11.78
CA LYS A 146 6.11 8.70 12.91
C LYS A 146 7.27 9.69 12.98
N THR A 147 8.28 9.51 12.13
CA THR A 147 9.44 10.39 12.05
C THR A 147 9.72 10.75 10.60
N ASP A 148 10.30 11.93 10.37
CA ASP A 148 10.70 12.39 9.03
C ASP A 148 11.68 11.42 8.35
N LYS A 149 12.56 10.79 9.14
CA LYS A 149 13.50 9.77 8.65
C LYS A 149 12.78 8.51 8.18
N ALA A 150 11.81 8.01 8.95
CA ALA A 150 11.00 6.86 8.54
C ALA A 150 10.19 7.17 7.27
N MET A 151 9.58 8.36 7.22
CA MET A 151 8.85 8.83 6.04
C MET A 151 9.74 8.90 4.81
N GLY A 152 10.93 9.49 4.94
CA GLY A 152 11.91 9.58 3.85
C GLY A 152 12.39 8.21 3.34
N LEU A 153 12.57 7.23 4.23
CA LEU A 153 12.89 5.86 3.83
C LEU A 153 11.74 5.20 3.06
N ALA A 154 10.50 5.34 3.54
CA ALA A 154 9.33 4.80 2.88
C ALA A 154 9.13 5.42 1.48
N LEU A 155 9.34 6.73 1.32
CA LEU A 155 9.28 7.41 0.01
C LEU A 155 10.34 6.87 -0.96
N ASN A 156 11.61 6.78 -0.53
CA ASN A 156 12.69 6.23 -1.36
C ASN A 156 12.41 4.78 -1.81
N GLN A 157 11.78 4.00 -0.94
CA GLN A 157 11.38 2.64 -1.23
C GLN A 157 10.22 2.60 -2.22
N LEU A 158 9.22 3.47 -2.04
CA LEU A 158 8.07 3.62 -2.94
C LEU A 158 8.51 4.03 -4.36
N ASP A 159 9.54 4.87 -4.47
CA ASP A 159 10.16 5.28 -5.74
C ASP A 159 10.90 4.12 -6.45
N GLY A 160 11.10 2.98 -5.77
CA GLY A 160 11.64 1.76 -6.35
C GLY A 160 13.17 1.63 -6.27
N ASN A 161 13.82 2.31 -5.32
CA ASN A 161 15.27 2.22 -5.17
C ASN A 161 15.74 0.80 -4.85
N LEU A 162 15.08 0.08 -3.93
CA LEU A 162 15.40 -1.32 -3.67
C LEU A 162 15.02 -2.21 -4.85
N SER A 163 13.89 -1.93 -5.51
CA SER A 163 13.44 -2.65 -6.70
C SER A 163 14.47 -2.62 -7.81
N SER A 164 15.04 -1.45 -8.10
CA SER A 164 16.06 -1.28 -9.14
C SER A 164 17.33 -2.06 -8.80
N LEU A 165 17.76 -2.01 -7.55
CA LEU A 165 18.92 -2.74 -7.06
C LEU A 165 18.74 -4.27 -7.12
N ILE A 166 17.59 -4.78 -6.66
CA ILE A 166 17.24 -6.21 -6.74
C ILE A 166 17.17 -6.66 -8.20
N ARG A 167 16.54 -5.87 -9.09
CA ARG A 167 16.44 -6.22 -10.51
C ARG A 167 17.81 -6.25 -11.19
N SER A 168 18.70 -5.31 -10.85
CA SER A 168 20.09 -5.29 -11.34
C SER A 168 20.85 -6.54 -10.91
N LEU A 169 20.82 -6.89 -9.62
CA LEU A 169 21.46 -8.12 -9.12
C LEU A 169 20.87 -9.37 -9.77
N ARG A 170 19.54 -9.44 -9.92
CA ARG A 170 18.88 -10.55 -10.60
C ARG A 170 19.33 -10.67 -12.06
N GLN A 171 19.49 -9.56 -12.76
CA GLN A 171 19.95 -9.55 -14.14
C GLN A 171 21.39 -10.10 -14.25
N GLU A 172 22.29 -9.66 -13.38
CA GLU A 172 23.68 -10.18 -13.33
C GLU A 172 23.72 -11.69 -13.03
N ILE A 173 22.85 -12.18 -12.15
CA ILE A 173 22.72 -13.62 -11.85
C ILE A 173 22.20 -14.38 -13.08
N LEU A 174 21.17 -13.88 -13.76
CA LEU A 174 20.60 -14.52 -14.95
C LEU A 174 21.62 -14.62 -16.09
N GLU A 175 22.39 -13.56 -16.32
CA GLU A 175 23.46 -13.56 -17.33
C GLU A 175 24.57 -14.56 -16.99
N THR A 176 24.92 -14.67 -15.71
CA THR A 176 25.90 -15.64 -15.21
C THR A 176 25.39 -17.07 -15.39
N LEU A 177 24.11 -17.32 -15.09
CA LEU A 177 23.47 -18.62 -15.27
C LEU A 177 23.38 -19.01 -16.75
N ALA A 178 23.04 -18.08 -17.63
CA ALA A 178 22.97 -18.32 -19.07
C ALA A 178 24.32 -18.78 -19.64
N GLN A 179 25.44 -18.23 -19.14
CA GLN A 179 26.78 -18.67 -19.55
C GLN A 179 27.08 -20.11 -19.11
N VAL A 180 26.62 -20.51 -17.93
CA VAL A 180 26.78 -21.88 -17.41
C VAL A 180 25.96 -22.86 -18.27
N GLU A 181 24.70 -22.55 -18.54
CA GLU A 181 23.81 -23.38 -19.37
C GLU A 181 24.41 -23.63 -20.76
N VAL A 182 24.91 -22.59 -21.43
CA VAL A 182 25.54 -22.74 -22.77
C VAL A 182 26.75 -23.67 -22.74
N ASN A 183 27.60 -23.56 -21.71
CA ASN A 183 28.78 -24.42 -21.60
C ASN A 183 28.42 -25.88 -21.30
N ILE A 184 27.32 -26.13 -20.57
CA ILE A 184 26.83 -27.48 -20.28
C ILE A 184 26.22 -28.12 -21.53
N ASP A 185 25.43 -27.35 -22.29
CA ASP A 185 24.72 -27.85 -23.47
C ASP A 185 25.62 -28.07 -24.69
N TYR A 186 26.73 -27.33 -24.81
CA TYR A 186 27.65 -27.37 -25.96
C TYR A 186 29.13 -27.51 -25.54
N PRO A 187 29.54 -28.65 -24.96
CA PRO A 187 30.89 -28.87 -24.47
C PRO A 187 31.96 -28.97 -25.58
N GLU A 188 31.56 -29.05 -26.85
CA GLU A 188 32.44 -29.30 -28.01
C GLU A 188 33.34 -28.10 -28.39
N TYR A 189 33.18 -26.96 -27.70
CA TYR A 189 33.97 -25.74 -27.90
C TYR A 189 35.06 -25.60 -26.81
N ASP A 190 36.12 -26.42 -26.90
CA ASP A 190 37.14 -26.69 -25.87
C ASP A 190 38.06 -25.51 -25.43
N ASP A 191 38.03 -24.34 -26.08
CA ASP A 191 39.02 -23.27 -25.84
C ASP A 191 38.68 -22.29 -24.69
N VAL A 192 37.59 -22.51 -23.92
CA VAL A 192 36.95 -21.47 -23.07
C VAL A 192 36.73 -21.86 -21.59
N GLU A 193 36.93 -23.12 -21.18
CA GLU A 193 36.44 -23.63 -19.88
C GLU A 193 37.08 -23.00 -18.62
N GLU A 194 38.41 -22.82 -18.58
CA GLU A 194 39.12 -22.29 -17.38
C GLU A 194 38.87 -20.79 -17.15
N LEU A 195 38.84 -19.99 -18.23
CA LEU A 195 38.49 -18.57 -18.18
C LEU A 195 37.05 -18.39 -17.69
N THR A 196 36.16 -19.33 -17.99
CA THR A 196 34.76 -19.28 -17.56
C THR A 196 34.62 -19.51 -16.06
N THR A 197 35.24 -20.56 -15.49
CA THR A 197 35.08 -20.88 -14.06
C THR A 197 35.60 -19.76 -13.16
N ARG A 198 36.76 -19.18 -13.49
CA ARG A 198 37.31 -18.04 -12.76
C ARG A 198 36.40 -16.81 -12.86
N LEU A 199 35.91 -16.48 -14.05
CA LEU A 199 35.00 -15.36 -14.27
C LEU A 199 33.68 -15.53 -13.50
N LEU A 200 33.13 -16.75 -13.47
CA LEU A 200 31.93 -17.08 -12.68
C LEU A 200 32.18 -16.86 -11.18
N LEU A 201 33.32 -17.31 -10.66
CA LEU A 201 33.69 -17.11 -9.26
C LEU A 201 33.84 -15.62 -8.92
N GLU A 202 34.49 -14.84 -9.80
CA GLU A 202 34.65 -13.40 -9.64
C GLU A 202 33.29 -12.68 -9.63
N LYS A 203 32.39 -13.00 -10.57
CA LYS A 203 31.02 -12.45 -10.62
C LYS A 203 30.21 -12.83 -9.38
N ALA A 204 30.22 -14.10 -8.99
CA ALA A 204 29.50 -14.58 -7.82
C ALA A 204 29.97 -13.88 -6.53
N THR A 205 31.30 -13.71 -6.38
CA THR A 205 31.89 -12.99 -5.24
C THR A 205 31.46 -11.52 -5.23
N MET A 206 31.42 -10.87 -6.40
CA MET A 206 30.97 -9.48 -6.52
C MET A 206 29.48 -9.32 -6.15
N ILE A 207 28.62 -10.21 -6.64
CA ILE A 207 27.18 -10.23 -6.29
C ILE A 207 27.01 -10.45 -4.78
N GLN A 208 27.75 -11.41 -4.21
CA GLN A 208 27.74 -11.68 -2.77
C GLN A 208 28.12 -10.44 -1.96
N GLN A 209 29.16 -9.71 -2.35
CA GLN A 209 29.59 -8.49 -1.66
C GLN A 209 28.51 -7.40 -1.70
N ARG A 210 27.82 -7.23 -2.83
CA ARG A 210 26.70 -6.28 -2.94
C ARG A 210 25.53 -6.66 -2.04
N ILE A 211 25.18 -7.94 -1.98
CA ILE A 211 24.15 -8.45 -1.06
C ILE A 211 24.56 -8.24 0.40
N GLN A 212 25.82 -8.50 0.75
CA GLN A 212 26.33 -8.25 2.10
C GLN A 212 26.28 -6.77 2.49
N ALA A 213 26.58 -5.86 1.56
CA ALA A 213 26.46 -4.42 1.79
C ALA A 213 25.01 -4.01 2.08
N LEU A 214 24.04 -4.60 1.38
CA LEU A 214 22.61 -4.38 1.66
C LEU A 214 22.19 -4.91 3.03
N LEU A 215 22.65 -6.10 3.37
CA LEU A 215 22.35 -6.71 4.67
C LEU A 215 22.96 -5.89 5.83
N ALA A 216 24.13 -5.29 5.62
CA ALA A 216 24.79 -4.45 6.63
C ALA A 216 23.95 -3.23 7.01
N THR A 217 23.23 -2.61 6.06
CA THR A 217 22.38 -1.44 6.31
C THR A 217 20.98 -1.81 6.79
N SER A 218 20.53 -3.06 6.58
CA SER A 218 19.18 -3.53 6.93
C SER A 218 18.80 -3.34 8.40
N LYS A 219 19.76 -3.55 9.32
CA LYS A 219 19.52 -3.42 10.76
C LYS A 219 19.19 -1.97 11.15
N GLN A 220 19.91 -1.01 10.58
CA GLN A 220 19.64 0.40 10.80
C GLN A 220 18.31 0.82 10.17
N GLY A 221 18.00 0.31 8.98
CA GLY A 221 16.70 0.51 8.34
C GLY A 221 15.54 -0.01 9.18
N LYS A 222 15.69 -1.18 9.81
CA LYS A 222 14.68 -1.76 10.71
C LYS A 222 14.41 -0.84 11.91
N VAL A 223 15.45 -0.33 12.57
CA VAL A 223 15.32 0.60 13.70
C VAL A 223 14.63 1.90 13.27
N LEU A 224 14.94 2.42 12.09
CA LEU A 224 14.30 3.64 11.59
C LEU A 224 12.82 3.45 11.24
N ARG A 225 12.41 2.23 10.83
CA ARG A 225 11.01 1.91 10.54
C ARG A 225 10.18 1.61 11.80
N GLU A 226 10.70 0.78 12.69
CA GLU A 226 9.96 0.26 13.85
C GLU A 226 10.14 1.12 15.10
N GLY A 227 11.16 1.98 15.15
CA GLY A 227 11.58 2.68 16.36
C GLY A 227 12.38 1.79 17.31
N LEU A 228 12.64 2.30 18.51
CA LEU A 228 13.37 1.59 19.57
C LEU A 228 12.40 1.14 20.66
N SER A 229 12.21 -0.18 20.80
CA SER A 229 11.48 -0.74 21.94
C SER A 229 12.31 -0.59 23.22
N THR A 230 11.89 0.33 24.10
CA THR A 230 12.61 0.66 25.33
C THR A 230 11.76 0.37 26.56
N ALA A 231 12.28 -0.40 27.52
CA ALA A 231 11.57 -0.73 28.76
C ALA A 231 12.08 0.11 29.94
N ILE A 232 11.17 0.78 30.65
CA ILE A 232 11.48 1.50 31.90
C ILE A 232 11.20 0.58 33.10
N ILE A 233 12.26 0.02 33.70
CA ILE A 233 12.16 -0.90 34.84
C ILE A 233 12.64 -0.26 36.13
N GLY A 234 12.06 -0.66 37.26
CA GLY A 234 12.47 -0.15 38.57
C GLY A 234 11.50 -0.51 39.70
N ARG A 235 11.96 -0.37 40.95
CA ARG A 235 11.19 -0.65 42.18
C ARG A 235 9.90 0.20 42.26
N PRO A 236 8.90 -0.16 43.09
CA PRO A 236 7.76 0.70 43.36
C PRO A 236 8.20 2.11 43.81
N ASN A 237 7.49 3.16 43.37
CA ASN A 237 7.71 4.57 43.74
C ASN A 237 9.07 5.20 43.37
N VAL A 238 9.86 4.61 42.47
CA VAL A 238 11.14 5.20 42.00
C VAL A 238 11.00 6.28 40.92
N GLY A 239 9.78 6.76 40.65
CA GLY A 239 9.55 7.82 39.67
C GLY A 239 9.43 7.38 38.21
N LYS A 240 9.21 6.09 37.91
CA LYS A 240 9.03 5.57 36.54
C LYS A 240 7.99 6.35 35.73
N SER A 241 6.81 6.58 36.31
CA SER A 241 5.73 7.33 35.67
C SER A 241 6.05 8.81 35.49
N SER A 242 6.82 9.40 36.41
CA SER A 242 7.29 10.78 36.28
C SER A 242 8.28 10.95 35.14
N LEU A 243 9.22 10.00 34.97
CA LEU A 243 10.17 9.99 33.85
C LEU A 243 9.46 9.84 32.51
N LEU A 244 8.53 8.89 32.38
CA LEU A 244 7.73 8.70 31.17
C LEU A 244 7.03 10.01 30.78
N ASN A 245 6.29 10.62 31.72
CA ASN A 245 5.58 11.87 31.48
C ASN A 245 6.48 13.05 31.12
N HIS A 246 7.74 13.03 31.58
CA HIS A 246 8.70 14.08 31.23
C HIS A 246 9.18 13.92 29.79
N LEU A 247 9.57 12.70 29.39
CA LEU A 247 9.99 12.38 28.01
C LEU A 247 8.88 12.70 27.00
N LEU A 248 7.62 12.36 27.31
CA LEU A 248 6.47 12.61 26.43
C LEU A 248 6.11 14.09 26.25
N ARG A 249 6.61 14.97 27.12
CA ARG A 249 6.35 16.42 27.04
C ARG A 249 7.39 17.16 26.20
N GLU A 250 8.57 16.59 25.99
CA GLU A 250 9.67 17.23 25.26
C GLU A 250 9.69 16.88 23.75
N GLU A 251 9.13 15.73 23.35
CA GLU A 251 9.23 15.23 21.95
C GLU A 251 7.86 14.99 21.28
N LYS A 252 6.99 16.01 21.20
CA LYS A 252 5.78 15.88 20.37
C LYS A 252 6.12 15.95 18.87
N ALA A 253 6.26 14.79 18.23
CA ALA A 253 6.10 14.61 16.79
C ALA A 253 4.78 13.87 16.49
N ILE A 254 3.70 14.64 16.29
CA ILE A 254 2.39 14.22 15.75
C ILE A 254 1.67 13.08 16.52
N VAL A 255 0.70 13.46 17.35
CA VAL A 255 -0.26 12.55 17.99
C VAL A 255 -1.35 12.16 16.99
N THR A 256 -1.71 10.87 16.93
CA THR A 256 -2.97 10.41 16.32
C THR A 256 -3.91 9.93 17.41
N ASP A 257 -5.07 10.56 17.57
CA ASP A 257 -6.05 10.27 18.62
C ASP A 257 -6.95 9.06 18.27
N ILE A 258 -6.37 7.88 18.04
CA ILE A 258 -7.19 6.66 17.86
C ILE A 258 -7.35 5.96 19.23
N ALA A 259 -8.48 6.22 19.89
CA ALA A 259 -8.88 5.50 21.08
C ALA A 259 -9.34 4.08 20.73
N GLY A 260 -8.84 3.06 21.45
CA GLY A 260 -9.52 1.74 21.50
C GLY A 260 -8.69 0.47 21.25
N THR A 261 -7.44 0.37 21.69
CA THR A 261 -6.75 -0.94 21.79
C THR A 261 -6.48 -1.30 23.25
N THR A 262 -7.46 -1.87 23.94
CA THR A 262 -7.29 -2.39 25.31
C THR A 262 -6.58 -3.75 25.29
N ARG A 263 -5.30 -3.75 25.66
CA ARG A 263 -4.67 -4.57 26.71
C ARG A 263 -3.19 -4.16 26.85
N ASP A 264 -2.98 -3.09 27.63
CA ASP A 264 -1.79 -2.72 28.41
C ASP A 264 -0.38 -2.95 27.83
N VAL A 265 -0.09 -2.25 26.72
CA VAL A 265 1.23 -1.64 26.48
C VAL A 265 0.94 -0.17 26.16
N ILE A 266 1.45 0.75 26.99
CA ILE A 266 1.46 2.18 26.65
C ILE A 266 2.59 2.35 25.64
N GLU A 267 2.27 2.21 24.35
CA GLU A 267 3.18 2.48 23.24
C GLU A 267 3.12 3.97 22.90
N GLU A 268 3.99 4.74 23.55
CA GLU A 268 4.18 6.16 23.25
C GLU A 268 5.52 6.33 22.54
N TYR A 269 5.51 7.12 21.48
CA TYR A 269 6.68 7.33 20.62
C TYR A 269 7.39 8.60 21.08
N VAL A 270 8.70 8.43 21.31
CA VAL A 270 9.69 9.48 21.57
C VAL A 270 10.54 9.52 20.29
#